data_AF-A0A353R669-F1
#
_entry.id   AF-A0A353R669-F1
#
_cell.length_a   1.000
_cell.length_b   1.000
_cell.length_c   1.000
_cell.angle_alpha   90.00
_cell.angle_beta   90.00
_cell.angle_gamma   90.00
#
_symmetry.space_group_name_H-M   'P 1'
#
loop_
_entity.id
_entity.type
_entity.pdbx_description
1 polymer ?
#
loop_
_entity_poly.entity_id
_entity_poly.type
_entity_poly.pdbx_seq_one_letter_code
_entity_poly.pdbx_strand_id
1 'polypeptide(L)'
;GIPDQVVTAVNPDGTYETRPVAAPMTFAHLMSHSSGLGAGLVADIRRIEAEKAAAEKAEAAKAEAAAPNTAAPATETQSGPCGQHSYYVGENSFPTLEETMLDLAKYPLGFDPGTEWNYHVSTNMLAYMIELISGKSLREYVKETILDPLGMVNTDWYYTPDKLENFVKPYNSANGKLEPAIMMNTFVQGTFCSDQTYCEGAIGLNGPIGDYARFCQMMLNKGTFNGHRILKAETIEAMTTINRLPEVNSGGEG
;
A
#
# COMPACT_ATOMS: atom_id res chain seq x y z
N GLY A 1 -1.72 13.68 -12.67
CA GLY A 1 -0.94 13.33 -13.88
C GLY A 1 0.12 12.31 -13.50
N ILE A 2 0.82 11.69 -14.46
CA ILE A 2 1.98 10.84 -14.15
C ILE A 2 3.14 11.78 -13.79
N PRO A 3 3.84 11.59 -12.65
CA PRO A 3 5.00 12.42 -12.32
C PRO A 3 6.06 12.37 -13.42
N ASP A 4 6.51 13.54 -13.87
CA ASP A 4 7.51 13.72 -14.93
C ASP A 4 8.77 14.47 -14.46
N GLN A 5 8.87 14.71 -13.16
CA GLN A 5 10.01 15.32 -12.49
C GLN A 5 10.65 14.35 -11.49
N VAL A 6 11.95 14.49 -11.27
CA VAL A 6 12.72 13.83 -10.21
C VAL A 6 13.19 14.89 -9.22
N VAL A 7 13.04 14.64 -7.92
CA VAL A 7 13.58 15.50 -6.87
C VAL A 7 15.10 15.37 -6.80
N THR A 8 15.80 16.51 -6.75
CA THR A 8 17.27 16.56 -6.67
C THR A 8 17.79 17.06 -5.33
N ALA A 9 16.99 17.85 -4.61
CA ALA A 9 17.30 18.35 -3.28
C ALA A 9 16.02 18.74 -2.54
N VAL A 10 16.03 18.61 -1.20
CA VAL A 10 14.96 19.10 -0.32
C VAL A 10 15.57 20.10 0.66
N ASN A 11 14.98 21.28 0.72
CA ASN A 11 15.40 22.35 1.61
C ASN A 11 14.81 22.15 3.02
N PRO A 12 15.44 22.71 4.07
CA PRO A 12 14.93 22.61 5.44
C PRO A 12 13.50 23.15 5.64
N ASP A 13 13.06 24.06 4.77
CA ASP A 13 11.71 24.61 4.78
C ASP A 13 10.69 23.76 4.00
N GLY A 14 11.08 22.59 3.50
CA GLY A 14 10.21 21.68 2.73
C GLY A 14 10.03 22.03 1.26
N THR A 15 10.57 23.16 0.78
CA THR A 15 10.69 23.40 -0.67
C THR A 15 11.71 22.43 -1.27
N TYR A 16 11.61 22.16 -2.57
CA TYR A 16 12.49 21.18 -3.22
C TYR A 16 12.82 21.57 -4.65
N GLU A 17 13.98 21.12 -5.11
CA GLU A 17 14.46 21.28 -6.48
C GLU A 17 14.15 20.03 -7.29
N THR A 18 13.86 20.22 -8.57
CA THR A 18 13.56 19.12 -9.48
C THR A 18 14.23 19.27 -10.83
N ARG A 19 14.30 18.16 -11.56
CA ARG A 19 14.62 18.11 -12.98
C ARG A 19 13.66 17.17 -13.72
N PRO A 20 13.51 17.30 -15.04
CA PRO A 20 12.74 16.33 -15.82
C PRO A 20 13.29 14.91 -15.68
N VAL A 21 12.38 13.92 -15.74
CA VAL A 21 12.74 12.50 -15.84
C VAL A 21 13.54 12.22 -17.12
N ALA A 22 14.52 11.33 -17.03
CA ALA A 22 15.30 10.87 -18.19
C ALA A 22 14.46 9.98 -19.14
N ALA A 23 13.48 9.27 -18.60
CA ALA A 23 12.54 8.42 -19.33
C ALA A 23 11.21 8.30 -18.57
N PRO A 24 10.07 8.08 -19.27
CA PRO A 24 8.78 7.93 -18.62
C PRO A 24 8.71 6.65 -17.78
N MET A 25 7.97 6.72 -16.67
CA MET A 25 7.64 5.55 -15.84
C MET A 25 6.77 4.55 -16.62
N THR A 26 6.94 3.25 -16.37
CA THR A 26 6.18 2.18 -17.01
C THR A 26 5.60 1.22 -15.97
N PHE A 27 4.65 0.37 -16.38
CA PHE A 27 4.17 -0.73 -15.54
C PHE A 27 5.31 -1.65 -15.07
N ALA A 28 6.34 -1.86 -15.89
CA ALA A 28 7.49 -2.67 -15.50
C ALA A 28 8.20 -2.06 -14.28
N HIS A 29 8.42 -0.74 -14.29
CA HIS A 29 9.05 -0.04 -13.17
C HIS A 29 8.23 -0.12 -11.88
N LEU A 30 6.90 -0.04 -11.99
CA LEU A 30 6.01 -0.25 -10.83
C LEU A 30 6.10 -1.69 -10.31
N MET A 31 6.05 -2.69 -11.19
CA MET A 31 6.12 -4.11 -10.81
C MET A 31 7.47 -4.51 -10.19
N SER A 32 8.56 -3.83 -10.57
CA SER A 32 9.92 -4.14 -10.08
C SER A 32 10.40 -3.22 -8.96
N HIS A 33 9.57 -2.33 -8.43
CA HIS A 33 9.98 -1.32 -7.43
C HIS A 33 11.19 -0.46 -7.90
N SER A 34 11.21 -0.12 -9.18
CA SER A 34 12.21 0.78 -9.78
C SER A 34 11.57 2.03 -10.38
N SER A 35 10.41 2.44 -9.89
CA SER A 35 9.64 3.54 -10.47
C SER A 35 10.01 4.93 -9.94
N GLY A 36 10.63 5.00 -8.75
CA GLY A 36 10.89 6.24 -8.03
C GLY A 36 9.67 6.82 -7.31
N LEU A 37 8.48 6.20 -7.44
CA LEU A 37 7.23 6.74 -6.89
C LEU A 37 7.24 6.71 -5.36
N GLY A 38 7.17 7.88 -4.72
CA GLY A 38 7.21 7.97 -3.26
C GLY A 38 8.52 7.50 -2.62
N ALA A 39 9.58 7.33 -3.41
CA ALA A 39 10.88 6.86 -2.97
C ALA A 39 11.84 8.04 -2.72
N GLY A 40 13.02 7.74 -2.16
CA GLY A 40 14.10 8.72 -1.96
C GLY A 40 13.63 9.92 -1.12
N LEU A 41 13.98 11.13 -1.59
CA LEU A 41 13.71 12.38 -0.88
C LEU A 41 12.22 12.74 -0.79
N VAL A 42 11.34 12.04 -1.51
CA VAL A 42 9.88 12.29 -1.45
C VAL A 42 9.34 12.03 -0.05
N ALA A 43 9.90 11.05 0.67
CA ALA A 43 9.52 10.77 2.05
C ALA A 43 9.82 11.98 2.97
N ASP A 44 10.93 12.69 2.75
CA ASP A 44 11.28 13.89 3.51
C ASP A 44 10.35 15.06 3.21
N ILE A 45 10.00 15.28 1.94
CA ILE A 45 9.03 16.31 1.55
C ILE A 45 7.71 16.09 2.30
N ARG A 46 7.15 14.88 2.19
CA ARG A 46 5.87 14.52 2.80
C ARG A 46 5.91 14.62 4.33
N ARG A 47 7.03 14.23 4.95
CA ARG A 47 7.22 14.35 6.40
C ARG A 47 7.22 15.82 6.84
N ILE A 48 7.96 16.69 6.16
CA ILE A 48 8.02 18.12 6.50
C ILE A 48 6.63 18.76 6.31
N GLU A 49 5.91 18.42 5.24
CA GLU A 49 4.54 18.90 5.02
C GLU A 49 3.58 18.45 6.12
N ALA A 50 3.65 17.17 6.53
CA ALA A 50 2.83 16.65 7.61
C ALA A 50 3.14 17.32 8.96
N GLU A 51 4.42 17.53 9.28
CA GLU A 51 4.86 18.24 10.49
C GLU A 51 4.31 19.67 10.55
N LYS A 52 4.32 20.39 9.41
CA LYS A 52 3.73 21.73 9.28
C LYS A 52 2.21 21.71 9.46
N ALA A 53 1.52 20.82 8.76
CA ALA A 53 0.07 20.69 8.87
C ALA A 53 -0.37 20.35 10.31
N ALA A 54 0.38 19.50 11.00
CA ALA A 54 0.13 19.18 12.40
C ALA A 54 0.34 20.39 13.32
N ALA A 55 1.39 21.19 13.09
CA ALA A 55 1.65 22.42 13.84
C ALA A 55 0.52 23.46 13.65
N GLU A 56 0.06 23.65 12.41
CA GLU A 56 -1.06 24.54 12.08
C GLU A 56 -2.37 24.08 12.72
N LYS A 57 -2.70 22.78 12.65
CA LYS A 57 -3.86 22.20 13.35
C LYS A 57 -3.78 22.43 14.86
N ALA A 58 -2.60 22.24 15.46
CA ALA A 58 -2.41 22.45 16.89
C ALA A 58 -2.56 23.92 17.29
N GLU A 59 -2.18 24.87 16.43
CA GLU A 59 -2.39 26.29 16.63
C GLU A 59 -3.87 26.67 16.51
N ALA A 60 -4.56 26.17 15.47
CA ALA A 60 -6.00 26.38 15.28
C ALA A 60 -6.82 25.83 16.45
N ALA A 61 -6.50 24.62 16.95
CA ALA A 61 -7.17 24.03 18.10
C ALA A 61 -6.96 24.85 19.39
N LYS A 62 -5.77 25.46 19.57
CA LYS A 62 -5.53 26.39 20.69
C LYS A 62 -6.38 27.67 20.58
N ALA A 63 -6.56 28.18 19.36
CA ALA A 63 -7.41 29.36 19.11
C ALA A 63 -8.90 29.04 19.35
N GLU A 64 -9.36 27.86 18.95
CA GLU A 64 -10.73 27.39 19.17
C GLU A 64 -11.01 27.12 20.66
N ALA A 65 -10.07 26.51 21.38
CA ALA A 65 -10.17 26.29 22.83
C ALA A 65 -10.17 27.60 23.65
N ALA A 66 -9.70 28.71 23.07
CA ALA A 66 -9.76 30.04 23.68
C ALA A 66 -11.10 30.76 23.43
N ALA A 67 -11.99 30.23 22.58
CA ALA A 67 -13.33 30.76 22.37
C ALA A 67 -14.31 30.28 23.46
N PRO A 68 -15.33 31.09 23.85
CA PRO A 68 -16.29 30.71 24.87
C PRO A 68 -17.07 29.45 24.44
N ASN A 69 -16.97 28.41 25.27
CA ASN A 69 -17.52 27.08 24.98
C ASN A 69 -19.06 27.08 25.05
N THR A 70 -19.74 27.04 23.90
CA THR A 70 -21.20 26.87 23.80
C THR A 70 -21.63 25.60 23.06
N ALA A 71 -20.71 24.67 22.77
CA ALA A 71 -21.01 23.46 22.00
C ALA A 71 -21.27 22.24 22.91
N ALA A 72 -22.35 21.51 22.60
CA ALA A 72 -22.67 20.22 23.21
C ALA A 72 -21.58 19.17 22.87
N PRO A 73 -21.32 18.17 23.74
CA PRO A 73 -20.28 17.17 23.51
C PRO A 73 -20.54 16.40 22.21
N ALA A 74 -19.55 16.39 21.33
CA ALA A 74 -19.58 15.62 20.10
C ALA A 74 -19.61 14.12 20.44
N THR A 75 -20.60 13.40 19.90
CA THR A 75 -20.56 11.95 19.85
C THR A 75 -19.41 11.54 18.95
N GLU A 76 -18.40 10.85 19.50
CA GLU A 76 -17.35 10.20 18.72
C GLU A 76 -17.98 9.12 17.82
N THR A 77 -18.36 9.53 16.62
CA THR A 77 -18.47 8.61 15.51
C THR A 77 -17.05 8.50 14.95
N GLN A 78 -16.46 7.30 15.02
CA GLN A 78 -15.24 7.02 14.27
C GLN A 78 -15.60 7.09 12.77
N SER A 79 -15.58 8.29 12.20
CA SER A 79 -15.77 8.53 10.77
C SER A 79 -14.40 8.55 10.10
N GLY A 80 -13.77 7.37 10.02
CA GLY A 80 -12.52 7.17 9.31
C GLY A 80 -12.68 6.09 8.24
N PRO A 81 -11.86 6.09 7.18
CA PRO A 81 -11.79 4.99 6.23
C PRO A 81 -11.62 3.67 6.97
N CYS A 82 -12.47 2.71 6.66
CA CYS A 82 -12.34 1.37 7.19
C CYS A 82 -11.45 0.54 6.27
N GLY A 83 -10.43 -0.12 6.85
CA GLY A 83 -9.48 -0.98 6.16
C GLY A 83 -8.05 -0.86 6.68
N GLN A 84 -7.21 -1.84 6.37
CA GLN A 84 -5.79 -1.78 6.69
C GLN A 84 -5.07 -0.77 5.80
N HIS A 85 -4.44 0.25 6.40
CA HIS A 85 -3.65 1.27 5.70
C HIS A 85 -2.17 1.10 6.02
N SER A 86 -1.29 1.11 5.00
CA SER A 86 0.16 1.05 5.21
C SER A 86 0.70 2.42 5.65
N TYR A 87 1.80 2.40 6.43
CA TYR A 87 2.48 3.61 6.89
C TYR A 87 2.94 4.55 5.76
N TYR A 88 3.07 4.03 4.53
CA TYR A 88 3.51 4.81 3.36
C TYR A 88 2.44 5.78 2.84
N VAL A 89 1.21 5.69 3.35
CA VAL A 89 0.04 6.42 2.86
C VAL A 89 -0.18 7.76 3.59
N GLY A 90 0.48 8.00 4.71
CA GLY A 90 0.24 9.18 5.56
C GLY A 90 -0.80 8.90 6.64
N GLU A 91 -1.27 9.94 7.36
CA GLU A 91 -2.43 9.78 8.26
C GLU A 91 -3.61 9.16 7.49
N ASN A 92 -4.36 8.25 8.12
CA ASN A 92 -5.55 7.52 7.62
C ASN A 92 -6.68 8.46 7.12
N SER A 93 -6.38 9.26 6.11
CA SER A 93 -7.16 10.44 5.73
C SER A 93 -7.94 10.24 4.45
N PHE A 94 -7.55 9.26 3.63
CA PHE A 94 -8.20 8.98 2.35
C PHE A 94 -9.09 7.74 2.41
N PRO A 95 -10.41 7.86 2.12
CA PRO A 95 -11.34 6.73 2.04
C PRO A 95 -11.06 5.70 0.94
N THR A 96 -10.30 6.05 -0.10
CA THR A 96 -10.11 5.22 -1.29
C THR A 96 -8.64 5.14 -1.73
N LEU A 97 -8.30 4.05 -2.44
CA LEU A 97 -6.96 3.88 -3.02
C LEU A 97 -6.67 4.91 -4.11
N GLU A 98 -7.70 5.30 -4.86
CA GLU A 98 -7.64 6.38 -5.84
C GLU A 98 -7.14 7.68 -5.22
N GLU A 99 -7.78 8.15 -4.14
CA GLU A 99 -7.41 9.42 -3.52
C GLU A 99 -5.97 9.39 -3.00
N THR A 100 -5.59 8.30 -2.34
CA THR A 100 -4.21 8.09 -1.88
C THR A 100 -3.19 8.13 -3.02
N MET A 101 -3.47 7.42 -4.12
CA MET A 101 -2.54 7.34 -5.25
C MET A 101 -2.47 8.65 -6.05
N LEU A 102 -3.60 9.36 -6.18
CA LEU A 102 -3.64 10.67 -6.82
C LEU A 102 -2.95 11.74 -5.97
N ASP A 103 -3.03 11.65 -4.64
CA ASP A 103 -2.27 12.54 -3.76
C ASP A 103 -0.76 12.30 -3.89
N LEU A 104 -0.34 11.04 -3.84
CA LEU A 104 1.06 10.66 -4.03
C LEU A 104 1.59 11.08 -5.40
N ALA A 105 0.78 10.99 -6.45
CA ALA A 105 1.17 11.38 -7.82
C ALA A 105 1.35 12.89 -8.02
N LYS A 106 1.08 13.73 -7.01
CA LYS A 106 1.41 15.17 -7.04
C LYS A 106 2.90 15.44 -6.79
N TYR A 107 3.61 14.51 -6.17
CA TYR A 107 5.02 14.66 -5.84
C TYR A 107 5.91 14.23 -7.02
N PRO A 108 7.13 14.78 -7.12
CA PRO A 108 8.13 14.25 -8.04
C PRO A 108 8.53 12.81 -7.67
N LEU A 109 9.23 12.14 -8.58
CA LEU A 109 9.86 10.84 -8.32
C LEU A 109 11.15 11.03 -7.51
N GLY A 110 11.49 10.04 -6.68
CA GLY A 110 12.74 10.04 -5.90
C GLY A 110 13.99 9.79 -6.73
N PHE A 111 13.85 9.12 -7.87
CA PHE A 111 14.92 8.81 -8.83
C PHE A 111 14.31 8.54 -10.21
N ASP A 112 15.14 8.49 -11.25
CA ASP A 112 14.67 8.19 -12.60
C ASP A 112 14.12 6.76 -12.69
N PRO A 113 12.97 6.55 -13.35
CA PRO A 113 12.42 5.21 -13.52
C PRO A 113 13.43 4.26 -14.17
N GLY A 114 13.67 3.12 -13.52
CA GLY A 114 14.57 2.07 -13.97
C GLY A 114 16.04 2.24 -13.58
N THR A 115 16.45 3.34 -12.92
CA THR A 115 17.86 3.56 -12.56
C THR A 115 18.24 3.03 -11.19
N GLU A 116 17.27 2.86 -10.28
CA GLU A 116 17.50 2.37 -8.92
C GLU A 116 16.42 1.36 -8.51
N TRP A 117 16.76 0.51 -7.53
CA TRP A 117 15.81 -0.32 -6.83
C TRP A 117 15.65 0.16 -5.39
N ASN A 118 14.40 0.34 -4.97
CA ASN A 118 14.06 0.68 -3.59
C ASN A 118 12.67 0.13 -3.31
N TYR A 119 12.44 -0.62 -2.22
CA TYR A 119 11.09 -1.10 -1.90
C TYR A 119 10.19 0.06 -1.45
N HIS A 120 9.08 0.28 -2.17
CA HIS A 120 8.15 1.41 -1.94
C HIS A 120 6.73 1.10 -2.46
N VAL A 121 5.84 2.09 -2.36
CA VAL A 121 4.38 2.04 -2.57
C VAL A 121 3.88 1.72 -4.00
N SER A 122 4.76 1.35 -4.94
CA SER A 122 4.38 1.06 -6.33
C SER A 122 3.28 0.01 -6.49
N THR A 123 3.22 -0.99 -5.60
CA THR A 123 2.17 -2.03 -5.65
C THR A 123 0.78 -1.47 -5.39
N ASN A 124 0.65 -0.42 -4.57
CA ASN A 124 -0.62 0.28 -4.38
C ASN A 124 -1.03 1.07 -5.63
N MET A 125 -0.06 1.64 -6.36
CA MET A 125 -0.34 2.30 -7.63
C MET A 125 -0.80 1.27 -8.69
N LEU A 126 -0.20 0.07 -8.71
CA LEU A 126 -0.69 -1.03 -9.57
C LEU A 126 -2.11 -1.45 -9.22
N ALA A 127 -2.43 -1.53 -7.93
CA ALA A 127 -3.78 -1.84 -7.49
C ALA A 127 -4.79 -0.76 -7.92
N TYR A 128 -4.47 0.52 -7.78
CA TYR A 128 -5.31 1.60 -8.30
C TYR A 128 -5.47 1.51 -9.82
N MET A 129 -4.40 1.19 -10.55
CA MET A 129 -4.49 0.98 -12.00
C MET A 129 -5.42 -0.20 -12.36
N ILE A 130 -5.45 -1.27 -11.57
CA ILE A 130 -6.42 -2.36 -11.74
C ILE A 130 -7.85 -1.84 -11.58
N GLU A 131 -8.12 -1.04 -10.54
CA GLU A 131 -9.44 -0.45 -10.32
C GLU A 131 -9.86 0.44 -11.50
N LEU A 132 -8.97 1.36 -11.88
CA LEU A 132 -9.20 2.31 -12.97
C LEU A 132 -9.44 1.62 -14.32
N ILE A 133 -8.66 0.58 -14.64
CA ILE A 133 -8.76 -0.11 -15.95
C ILE A 133 -9.95 -1.08 -15.98
N SER A 134 -10.22 -1.79 -14.89
CA SER A 134 -11.28 -2.80 -14.85
C SER A 134 -12.67 -2.23 -14.55
N GLY A 135 -12.73 -1.05 -13.92
CA GLY A 135 -13.97 -0.47 -13.41
C GLY A 135 -14.55 -1.21 -12.21
N LYS A 136 -13.78 -2.11 -11.58
CA LYS A 136 -14.15 -2.87 -10.39
C LYS A 136 -13.28 -2.44 -9.21
N SER A 137 -13.78 -2.61 -7.98
CA SER A 137 -12.89 -2.48 -6.82
C SER A 137 -11.78 -3.53 -6.87
N LEU A 138 -10.63 -3.26 -6.24
CA LEU A 138 -9.50 -4.19 -6.21
C LEU A 138 -9.95 -5.55 -5.65
N ARG A 139 -10.75 -5.51 -4.58
CA ARG A 139 -11.30 -6.71 -3.93
C ARG A 139 -12.12 -7.55 -4.90
N GLU A 140 -13.09 -6.95 -5.60
CA GLU A 140 -13.95 -7.68 -6.55
C GLU A 140 -13.12 -8.27 -7.69
N TYR A 141 -12.21 -7.47 -8.26
CA TYR A 141 -11.35 -7.93 -9.34
C TYR A 141 -10.49 -9.12 -8.90
N VAL A 142 -9.81 -9.03 -7.76
CA VAL A 142 -8.93 -10.10 -7.25
C VAL A 142 -9.74 -11.34 -6.86
N LYS A 143 -10.92 -11.17 -6.25
CA LYS A 143 -11.80 -12.31 -5.93
C LYS A 143 -12.22 -13.07 -7.18
N GLU A 144 -12.75 -12.37 -8.17
CA GLU A 144 -13.26 -12.98 -9.40
C GLU A 144 -12.15 -13.62 -10.25
N THR A 145 -11.00 -12.95 -10.36
CA THR A 145 -9.96 -13.35 -11.32
C THR A 145 -8.89 -14.28 -10.74
N ILE A 146 -8.72 -14.29 -9.41
CA ILE A 146 -7.66 -15.06 -8.73
C ILE A 146 -8.23 -15.95 -7.64
N LEU A 147 -8.92 -15.39 -6.64
CA LEU A 147 -9.24 -16.14 -5.42
C LEU A 147 -10.30 -17.22 -5.67
N ASP A 148 -11.42 -16.88 -6.30
CA ASP A 148 -12.52 -17.80 -6.54
C ASP A 148 -12.10 -18.94 -7.49
N PRO A 149 -11.42 -18.69 -8.64
CA PRO A 149 -10.92 -19.77 -9.51
C PRO A 149 -9.90 -20.69 -8.85
N LEU A 150 -9.15 -20.20 -7.87
CA LEU A 150 -8.23 -21.00 -7.06
C LEU A 150 -8.89 -21.65 -5.85
N GLY A 151 -10.17 -21.36 -5.60
CA GLY A 151 -10.90 -21.81 -4.43
C GLY A 151 -10.38 -21.25 -3.11
N MET A 152 -9.76 -20.06 -3.10
CA MET A 152 -9.22 -19.38 -1.92
C MET A 152 -10.32 -18.66 -1.12
N VAL A 153 -11.35 -19.41 -0.71
CA VAL A 153 -12.61 -18.87 -0.15
C VAL A 153 -12.49 -18.24 1.23
N ASN A 154 -11.38 -18.46 1.93
CA ASN A 154 -11.12 -17.87 3.25
C ASN A 154 -10.09 -16.74 3.17
N THR A 155 -9.78 -16.26 1.96
CA THR A 155 -8.84 -15.18 1.71
C THR A 155 -9.59 -13.92 1.32
N ASP A 156 -9.41 -12.83 2.06
CA ASP A 156 -10.05 -11.54 1.80
C ASP A 156 -9.29 -10.39 2.50
N TRP A 157 -9.60 -9.15 2.18
CA TRP A 157 -9.17 -7.97 2.96
C TRP A 157 -10.08 -7.73 4.16
N TYR A 158 -11.28 -8.29 4.12
CA TYR A 158 -12.37 -7.99 5.03
C TYR A 158 -12.96 -9.25 5.68
N TYR A 159 -13.13 -9.21 7.00
CA TYR A 159 -13.77 -10.28 7.76
C TYR A 159 -14.79 -9.73 8.75
N THR A 160 -15.85 -10.50 8.97
CA THR A 160 -16.82 -10.21 10.01
C THR A 160 -16.19 -10.38 11.40
N PRO A 161 -16.59 -9.59 12.42
CA PRO A 161 -15.96 -9.64 13.75
C PRO A 161 -15.92 -11.01 14.41
N ASP A 162 -16.85 -11.93 14.08
CA ASP A 162 -16.84 -13.31 14.57
C ASP A 162 -15.64 -14.14 14.09
N LYS A 163 -14.93 -13.70 13.05
CA LYS A 163 -13.74 -14.38 12.54
C LYS A 163 -12.46 -14.04 13.29
N LEU A 164 -12.49 -13.06 14.18
CA LEU A 164 -11.30 -12.58 14.92
C LEU A 164 -10.57 -13.70 15.67
N GLU A 165 -11.30 -14.69 16.20
CA GLU A 165 -10.70 -15.82 16.91
C GLU A 165 -9.89 -16.77 16.02
N ASN A 166 -10.09 -16.73 14.70
CA ASN A 166 -9.35 -17.56 13.75
C ASN A 166 -8.01 -16.94 13.32
N PHE A 167 -7.74 -15.69 13.73
CA PHE A 167 -6.52 -14.99 13.36
C PHE A 167 -5.38 -15.28 14.32
N VAL A 168 -4.18 -15.37 13.75
CA VAL A 168 -2.95 -15.48 14.54
C VAL A 168 -2.70 -14.18 15.30
N LYS A 169 -2.23 -14.29 16.53
CA LYS A 169 -1.83 -13.13 17.32
C LYS A 169 -0.39 -12.78 16.99
N PRO A 170 -0.09 -11.53 16.61
CA PRO A 170 1.27 -11.10 16.35
C PRO A 170 2.04 -10.86 17.67
N TYR A 171 3.33 -11.19 17.68
CA TYR A 171 4.21 -11.03 18.85
C TYR A 171 5.51 -10.35 18.44
N ASN A 172 6.05 -9.51 19.33
CA ASN A 172 7.41 -9.01 19.28
C ASN A 172 8.33 -9.93 20.11
N SER A 173 9.57 -10.10 19.66
CA SER A 173 10.61 -10.69 20.50
C SER A 173 11.34 -9.58 21.24
N ALA A 174 11.18 -9.53 22.57
CA ALA A 174 11.89 -8.59 23.43
C ALA A 174 12.58 -9.39 24.53
N ASN A 175 13.90 -9.25 24.64
CA ASN A 175 14.71 -9.92 25.68
C ASN A 175 14.48 -11.45 25.77
N GLY A 176 14.33 -12.12 24.63
CA GLY A 176 14.10 -13.58 24.58
C GLY A 176 12.68 -14.01 24.99
N LYS A 177 11.75 -13.08 25.18
CA LYS A 177 10.33 -13.36 25.45
C LYS A 177 9.47 -12.86 24.29
N LEU A 178 8.33 -13.53 24.09
CA LEU A 178 7.29 -13.10 23.16
C LEU A 178 6.29 -12.21 23.90
N GLU A 179 6.14 -10.98 23.44
CA GLU A 179 5.17 -10.01 23.95
C GLU A 179 4.17 -9.67 22.84
N PRO A 180 2.86 -9.56 23.12
CA PRO A 180 1.88 -9.21 22.09
C PRO A 180 2.27 -7.91 21.36
N ALA A 181 2.33 -7.96 20.03
CA ALA A 181 2.70 -6.81 19.21
C ALA A 181 1.47 -5.90 19.02
N ILE A 182 1.29 -4.93 19.92
CA ILE A 182 0.13 -4.02 19.95
C ILE A 182 -0.08 -3.33 18.60
N MET A 183 0.99 -2.85 17.96
CA MET A 183 0.92 -2.14 16.68
C MET A 183 0.45 -3.04 15.53
N MET A 184 0.88 -4.31 15.53
CA MET A 184 0.43 -5.30 14.55
C MET A 184 -1.01 -5.78 14.83
N ASN A 185 -1.46 -5.69 16.09
CA ASN A 185 -2.84 -5.93 16.47
C ASN A 185 -3.79 -4.86 15.90
N THR A 186 -3.33 -3.62 15.73
CA THR A 186 -4.11 -2.55 15.06
C THR A 186 -4.36 -2.86 13.59
N PHE A 187 -3.41 -3.49 12.89
CA PHE A 187 -3.61 -3.96 11.51
C PHE A 187 -4.64 -5.09 11.42
N VAL A 188 -4.57 -6.04 12.36
CA VAL A 188 -5.57 -7.10 12.51
C VAL A 188 -6.94 -6.49 12.78
N GLN A 189 -7.05 -5.49 13.67
CA GLN A 189 -8.31 -4.78 13.92
C GLN A 189 -8.86 -4.06 12.68
N GLY A 190 -7.99 -3.45 11.86
CA GLY A 190 -8.39 -2.82 10.59
C GLY A 190 -8.94 -3.79 9.53
N THR A 191 -8.80 -5.09 9.74
CA THR A 191 -9.38 -6.17 8.91
C THR A 191 -10.84 -6.47 9.29
N PHE A 192 -11.28 -6.08 10.51
CA PHE A 192 -12.62 -6.33 11.03
C PHE A 192 -13.44 -5.06 11.08
N CYS A 193 -14.51 -5.02 10.30
CA CYS A 193 -15.34 -3.84 10.14
C CYS A 193 -16.74 -4.23 9.65
N SER A 194 -17.59 -3.28 9.31
CA SER A 194 -18.88 -3.56 8.65
C SER A 194 -18.88 -3.21 7.16
N ASP A 195 -18.00 -2.32 6.72
CA ASP A 195 -17.92 -1.84 5.33
C ASP A 195 -16.51 -1.31 5.04
N GLN A 196 -15.72 -2.08 4.29
CA GLN A 196 -14.32 -1.73 3.97
C GLN A 196 -14.23 -1.09 2.59
N THR A 197 -14.01 0.21 2.56
CA THR A 197 -13.91 1.01 1.33
C THR A 197 -12.49 1.03 0.75
N TYR A 198 -11.51 0.49 1.48
CA TYR A 198 -10.09 0.60 1.14
C TYR A 198 -9.37 -0.76 1.18
N CYS A 199 -8.85 -1.18 0.03
CA CYS A 199 -8.03 -2.39 -0.13
C CYS A 199 -6.67 -2.01 -0.74
N GLU A 200 -5.57 -2.35 -0.06
CA GLU A 200 -4.23 -2.10 -0.58
C GLU A 200 -3.75 -3.26 -1.46
N GLY A 201 -2.97 -2.91 -2.49
CA GLY A 201 -2.24 -3.90 -3.28
C GLY A 201 -1.00 -4.45 -2.58
N ALA A 202 -0.42 -3.69 -1.64
CA ALA A 202 0.84 -4.05 -0.98
C ALA A 202 0.65 -4.89 0.29
N ILE A 203 -0.45 -4.69 1.03
CA ILE A 203 -0.74 -5.36 2.32
C ILE A 203 -2.25 -5.58 2.49
N GLY A 204 -2.64 -6.28 3.56
CA GLY A 204 -4.03 -6.35 4.01
C GLY A 204 -4.83 -7.57 3.55
N LEU A 205 -4.33 -8.31 2.54
CA LEU A 205 -4.93 -9.58 2.18
C LEU A 205 -4.55 -10.64 3.23
N ASN A 206 -5.55 -11.17 3.93
CA ASN A 206 -5.38 -12.22 4.92
C ASN A 206 -5.96 -13.53 4.38
N GLY A 207 -5.50 -14.67 4.91
CA GLY A 207 -6.01 -15.98 4.54
C GLY A 207 -5.24 -17.12 5.22
N PRO A 208 -5.82 -18.33 5.28
CA PRO A 208 -5.14 -19.48 5.86
C PRO A 208 -4.02 -19.98 4.95
N ILE A 209 -3.03 -20.67 5.54
CA ILE A 209 -1.92 -21.27 4.79
C ILE A 209 -2.37 -22.18 3.64
N GLY A 210 -3.51 -22.86 3.81
CA GLY A 210 -4.08 -23.74 2.78
C GLY A 210 -4.51 -23.00 1.52
N ASP A 211 -5.03 -21.78 1.65
CA ASP A 211 -5.42 -20.97 0.48
C ASP A 211 -4.17 -20.41 -0.22
N TYR A 212 -3.20 -19.89 0.54
CA TYR A 212 -1.95 -19.39 -0.04
C TYR A 212 -1.16 -20.49 -0.74
N ALA A 213 -1.18 -21.72 -0.21
CA ALA A 213 -0.59 -22.88 -0.87
C ALA A 213 -1.21 -23.18 -2.25
N ARG A 214 -2.50 -22.89 -2.47
CA ARG A 214 -3.15 -23.03 -3.79
C ARG A 214 -2.60 -22.01 -4.79
N PHE A 215 -2.38 -20.77 -4.37
CA PHE A 215 -1.71 -19.75 -5.19
C PHE A 215 -0.29 -20.18 -5.55
N CYS A 216 0.51 -20.64 -4.56
CA CYS A 216 1.85 -21.17 -4.82
C CYS A 216 1.83 -22.36 -5.79
N GLN A 217 0.87 -23.27 -5.63
CA GLN A 217 0.74 -24.42 -6.53
C GLN A 217 0.34 -24.00 -7.95
N MET A 218 -0.50 -22.96 -8.11
CA MET A 218 -0.82 -22.37 -9.41
C MET A 218 0.44 -21.85 -10.11
N MET A 219 1.33 -21.17 -9.38
CA MET A 219 2.62 -20.70 -9.90
C MET A 219 3.51 -21.86 -10.35
N LEU A 220 3.65 -22.90 -9.52
CA LEU A 220 4.42 -24.11 -9.84
C LEU A 220 3.86 -24.85 -11.07
N ASN A 221 2.54 -24.85 -11.23
CA ASN A 221 1.83 -25.45 -12.35
C ASN A 221 1.75 -24.53 -13.59
N LYS A 222 2.62 -23.52 -13.68
CA LYS A 222 2.72 -22.59 -14.82
C LYS A 222 1.37 -21.93 -15.16
N GLY A 223 0.69 -21.44 -14.14
CA GLY A 223 -0.49 -20.57 -14.29
C GLY A 223 -1.82 -21.30 -14.17
N THR A 224 -1.84 -22.57 -13.75
CA THR A 224 -3.06 -23.38 -13.68
C THR A 224 -3.23 -24.11 -12.35
N PHE A 225 -4.46 -24.28 -11.88
CA PHE A 225 -4.76 -25.06 -10.69
C PHE A 225 -6.18 -25.60 -10.78
N ASN A 226 -6.39 -26.88 -10.43
CA ASN A 226 -7.70 -27.54 -10.45
C ASN A 226 -8.53 -27.32 -11.73
N GLY A 227 -7.90 -27.35 -12.90
CA GLY A 227 -8.58 -27.15 -14.19
C GLY A 227 -8.85 -25.70 -14.59
N HIS A 228 -8.53 -24.73 -13.72
CA HIS A 228 -8.60 -23.30 -14.02
C HIS A 228 -7.24 -22.76 -14.45
N ARG A 229 -7.24 -21.85 -15.44
CA ARG A 229 -6.06 -21.10 -15.87
C ARG A 229 -6.20 -19.64 -15.42
N ILE A 230 -5.25 -19.19 -14.61
CA ILE A 230 -5.15 -17.79 -14.16
C ILE A 230 -4.24 -17.01 -15.10
N LEU A 231 -3.07 -17.57 -15.41
CA LEU A 231 -2.08 -16.96 -16.29
C LEU A 231 -1.62 -17.95 -17.37
N LYS A 232 -1.11 -17.43 -18.49
CA LYS A 232 -0.43 -18.24 -19.50
C LYS A 232 0.91 -18.75 -18.94
N ALA A 233 1.36 -19.90 -19.41
CA ALA A 233 2.62 -20.49 -18.94
C ALA A 233 3.81 -19.57 -19.23
N GLU A 234 3.79 -18.92 -20.40
CA GLU A 234 4.82 -17.98 -20.85
C GLU A 234 4.84 -16.71 -19.98
N THR A 235 3.69 -16.32 -19.41
CA THR A 235 3.61 -15.20 -18.46
C THR A 235 4.27 -15.56 -17.13
N ILE A 236 4.02 -16.77 -16.60
CA ILE A 236 4.70 -17.25 -15.38
C ILE A 236 6.21 -17.35 -15.60
N GLU A 237 6.63 -17.86 -16.75
CA GLU A 237 8.05 -17.93 -17.10
C GLU A 237 8.67 -16.53 -17.16
N ALA A 238 8.03 -15.58 -17.83
CA ALA A 238 8.52 -14.20 -17.86
C ALA A 238 8.61 -13.56 -16.46
N MET A 239 7.63 -13.81 -15.58
CA MET A 239 7.62 -13.31 -14.20
C MET A 239 8.74 -13.90 -13.33
N THR A 240 9.16 -15.13 -13.60
CA THR A 240 10.08 -15.89 -12.73
C THR A 240 11.52 -15.97 -13.26
N THR A 241 11.75 -15.61 -14.52
CA THR A 241 13.07 -15.74 -15.18
C THR A 241 13.67 -14.41 -15.64
N ILE A 242 12.87 -13.36 -15.88
CA ILE A 242 13.39 -12.08 -16.36
C ILE A 242 13.72 -11.18 -15.18
N ASN A 243 15.01 -10.90 -14.97
CA ASN A 243 15.44 -9.87 -14.03
C ASN A 243 15.13 -8.47 -14.60
N ARG A 244 14.34 -7.70 -13.86
CA ARG A 244 13.96 -6.30 -14.20
C ARG A 244 14.61 -5.27 -13.28
N LEU A 245 15.50 -5.71 -12.41
CA LEU A 245 16.19 -4.84 -11.46
C LEU A 245 17.34 -4.11 -12.17
N PRO A 246 17.60 -2.84 -11.82
CA PRO A 246 18.82 -2.16 -12.25
C PRO A 246 20.07 -2.82 -11.66
N GLU A 247 21.21 -2.64 -12.35
CA GLU A 247 22.51 -3.16 -11.89
C GLU A 247 22.97 -2.50 -10.58
N VAL A 248 22.55 -1.25 -10.32
CA VAL A 248 22.87 -0.50 -9.11
C VAL A 248 21.74 -0.69 -8.09
N ASN A 249 22.07 -1.06 -6.85
CA ASN A 249 21.15 -1.35 -5.74
C ASN A 249 20.33 -2.65 -5.85
N SER A 250 20.72 -3.62 -6.67
CA SER A 250 20.30 -5.02 -6.47
C SER A 250 20.93 -5.51 -5.16
N GLY A 251 20.24 -5.31 -4.04
CA GLY A 251 20.67 -5.56 -2.66
C GLY A 251 20.97 -7.03 -2.30
N GLY A 252 21.71 -7.72 -3.15
CA GLY A 252 22.36 -8.99 -2.87
C GLY A 252 23.59 -9.10 -3.76
N GLU A 253 24.75 -9.34 -3.15
CA GLU A 253 25.85 -10.00 -3.87
C GLU A 253 25.31 -11.39 -4.28
N GLY A 254 24.88 -11.51 -5.53
CA GLY A 254 24.37 -12.75 -6.11
C GLY A 254 24.82 -12.87 -7.55
#